data_AF-A0A7L3WPH3-F1
#
_entry.id   AF-A0A7L3WPH3-F1
#
_cell.length_a   1.000
_cell.length_b   1.000
_cell.length_c   1.000
_cell.angle_alpha   90.00
_cell.angle_beta   90.00
_cell.angle_gamma   90.00
#
_symmetry.space_group_name_H-M   'P 1'
#
loop_
_entity.id
_entity.type
_entity.pdbx_description
1 polymer ?
#
loop_
_entity_poly.entity_id
_entity_poly.type
_entity_poly.pdbx_seq_one_letter_code
_entity_poly.pdbx_strand_id
1 'polypeptide(L)'
;GWAATVRFHPQVRGTLERFRRRPDTFSLGVCNGCQLMALLGWVGPPQGGLWGAEEGAPPSVALTPNLSGRFESRFVAVRVEPGPALMLRGMEGACLGVWVAHGEG
;
A
#
# COMPACT_ATOMS: atom_id res chain seq x y z
N GLY A 1 -2.57 16.37 2.21
CA GLY A 1 -1.69 15.29 1.72
C GLY A 1 -2.40 14.48 0.65
N TRP A 2 -1.69 13.60 -0.06
CA TRP A 2 -2.22 12.90 -1.25
C TRP A 2 -3.52 12.14 -0.98
N ALA A 3 -3.58 11.32 0.08
CA ALA A 3 -4.78 10.58 0.46
C ALA A 3 -5.98 11.49 0.79
N ALA A 4 -5.73 12.66 1.41
CA ALA A 4 -6.78 13.63 1.72
C ALA A 4 -7.37 14.23 0.44
N THR A 5 -6.55 14.55 -0.56
CA THR A 5 -7.03 15.01 -1.87
C THR A 5 -7.92 13.96 -2.53
N VAL A 6 -7.52 12.69 -2.49
CA VAL A 6 -8.34 11.58 -3.01
C VAL A 6 -9.66 11.44 -2.25
N ARG A 7 -9.66 11.56 -0.93
CA ARG A 7 -10.86 11.38 -0.09
C ARG A 7 -11.84 12.54 -0.21
N PHE A 8 -11.35 13.78 -0.23
CA PHE A 8 -12.20 14.97 -0.10
C PHE A 8 -12.52 15.68 -1.42
N HIS A 9 -11.89 15.29 -2.53
CA HIS A 9 -12.22 15.83 -3.85
C HIS A 9 -13.12 14.86 -4.64
N PRO A 10 -14.43 15.12 -4.78
CA PRO A 10 -15.40 14.13 -5.28
C PRO A 10 -15.05 13.55 -6.66
N GLN A 11 -14.54 14.39 -7.57
CA GLN A 11 -14.16 13.94 -8.91
C GLN A 11 -12.95 12.99 -8.90
N VAL A 12 -11.96 13.26 -8.04
CA VAL A 12 -10.75 12.42 -7.91
C VAL A 12 -11.13 11.10 -7.24
N ARG A 13 -11.91 11.17 -6.15
CA ARG A 13 -12.46 10.00 -5.46
C ARG A 13 -13.18 9.08 -6.43
N GLY A 14 -14.16 9.63 -7.16
CA GLY A 14 -14.95 8.85 -8.11
C GLY A 14 -14.11 8.25 -9.25
N THR A 15 -13.04 8.91 -9.67
CA THR A 15 -12.13 8.38 -10.70
C THR A 15 -11.34 7.18 -10.20
N LEU A 16 -10.76 7.26 -9.00
CA LEU A 16 -10.00 6.16 -8.40
C LEU A 16 -10.90 4.98 -7.97
N GLU A 17 -12.12 5.25 -7.52
CA GLU A 17 -13.10 4.20 -7.24
C GLU A 17 -13.51 3.45 -8.51
N ARG A 18 -13.76 4.16 -9.62
CA ARG A 18 -14.03 3.51 -10.91
C ARG A 18 -12.84 2.65 -11.37
N PHE A 19 -11.62 3.15 -11.21
CA PHE A 19 -10.41 2.36 -11.48
C PHE A 19 -10.36 1.10 -10.60
N ARG A 20 -10.56 1.22 -9.29
CA ARG A 20 -10.49 0.08 -8.35
C ARG A 20 -11.57 -0.98 -8.58
N ARG A 21 -12.75 -0.60 -9.06
CA ARG A 21 -13.86 -1.54 -9.33
C ARG A 21 -13.70 -2.34 -10.62
N ARG A 22 -12.74 -1.97 -11.47
CA ARG A 22 -12.50 -2.68 -12.72
C ARG A 22 -11.84 -4.04 -12.47
N PRO A 23 -12.42 -5.15 -12.99
CA PRO A 23 -11.87 -6.49 -12.79
C PRO A 23 -10.58 -6.76 -13.58
N ASP A 24 -10.22 -5.86 -14.49
CA ASP A 24 -9.13 -5.98 -15.46
C ASP A 24 -7.96 -5.03 -15.17
N THR A 25 -7.83 -4.55 -13.93
CA THR A 25 -6.77 -3.61 -13.54
C THR A 25 -5.89 -4.14 -12.43
N PHE A 26 -4.62 -3.72 -12.46
CA PHE A 26 -3.65 -3.96 -11.39
C PHE A 26 -3.13 -2.63 -10.86
N SER A 27 -2.78 -2.61 -9.57
CA SER A 27 -2.21 -1.43 -8.91
C SER A 27 -0.93 -1.81 -8.16
N LEU A 28 0.06 -0.91 -8.17
CA LEU A 28 1.29 -1.02 -7.40
C LEU A 28 1.56 0.30 -6.70
N GLY A 29 1.80 0.25 -5.39
CA GLY A 29 2.22 1.39 -4.59
C GLY A 29 3.63 1.15 -4.04
N VAL A 30 4.57 2.03 -4.38
CA VAL A 30 5.97 1.95 -3.90
C VAL A 30 6.28 3.15 -3.00
N CYS A 31 6.90 2.92 -1.84
CA CYS A 31 7.25 3.96 -0.87
C CYS A 31 6.04 4.86 -0.54
N ASN A 32 6.04 6.14 -0.93
CA ASN A 32 4.91 7.05 -0.69
C ASN A 32 3.60 6.59 -1.36
N GLY A 33 3.67 5.83 -2.44
CA GLY A 33 2.50 5.17 -3.03
C GLY A 33 1.93 4.04 -2.16
N CYS A 34 2.77 3.30 -1.43
CA CYS A 34 2.32 2.32 -0.45
C CYS A 34 1.60 3.02 0.71
N GLN A 35 2.17 4.13 1.20
CA GLN A 35 1.54 4.97 2.24
C GLN A 35 0.16 5.49 1.79
N LEU A 36 0.03 5.96 0.55
CA LEU A 36 -1.25 6.35 -0.01
C LEU A 36 -2.25 5.19 0.02
N MET A 37 -1.88 4.03 -0.51
CA MET A 37 -2.80 2.89 -0.61
C MET A 37 -3.21 2.36 0.77
N ALA A 38 -2.28 2.36 1.75
CA ALA A 38 -2.58 2.06 3.15
C ALA A 38 -3.61 3.06 3.72
N LEU A 39 -3.36 4.37 3.55
CA LEU A 39 -4.29 5.41 3.98
C LEU A 39 -5.64 5.34 3.27
N LEU A 40 -5.71 4.89 2.02
CA LEU A 40 -6.98 4.68 1.31
C LEU A 40 -7.70 3.37 1.73
N GLY A 41 -7.08 2.52 2.56
CA GLY A 41 -7.63 1.21 2.93
C GLY A 41 -7.63 0.22 1.77
N TRP A 42 -6.65 0.32 0.87
CA TRP A 42 -6.47 -0.57 -0.28
C TRP A 42 -5.53 -1.74 0.04
N VAL A 43 -4.73 -1.61 1.10
CA VAL A 43 -3.76 -2.60 1.57
C VAL A 43 -3.99 -2.88 3.06
N GLY A 44 -3.74 -4.12 3.48
CA GLY A 44 -3.93 -4.60 4.86
C GLY A 44 -5.06 -5.62 4.99
N PRO A 45 -5.19 -6.28 6.15
CA PRO A 45 -6.22 -7.28 6.36
C PRO A 45 -7.62 -6.65 6.24
N PRO A 46 -8.59 -7.34 5.60
CA PRO A 46 -9.96 -6.88 5.50
C PRO A 46 -10.57 -6.68 6.90
N GLN A 47 -11.10 -5.49 7.17
CA GLN A 47 -11.86 -5.23 8.39
C GLN A 47 -13.23 -5.90 8.25
N GLY A 48 -13.53 -6.90 9.08
CA GLY A 48 -14.81 -7.62 9.03
C GLY A 48 -15.00 -8.54 7.82
N GLY A 49 -13.93 -8.97 7.15
CA GLY A 49 -14.01 -9.94 6.04
C GLY A 49 -14.27 -9.35 4.65
N LEU A 50 -14.38 -8.02 4.53
CA LEU A 50 -14.47 -7.30 3.26
C LEU A 50 -13.17 -6.57 2.94
N TRP A 51 -12.63 -6.78 1.74
CA TRP A 51 -11.45 -6.06 1.25
C TRP A 51 -11.83 -4.62 0.89
N GLY A 52 -11.56 -3.71 1.81
CA GLY A 52 -11.85 -2.29 1.70
C GLY A 52 -12.35 -1.76 3.03
N ALA A 53 -11.82 -0.62 3.47
CA ALA A 53 -12.40 0.08 4.61
C ALA A 53 -13.86 0.44 4.29
N GLU A 54 -14.79 0.12 5.20
CA GLU A 54 -16.10 0.78 5.20
C GLU A 54 -15.89 2.31 5.20
N GLU A 55 -16.79 3.05 4.56
CA GLU A 55 -16.67 4.50 4.46
C GLU A 55 -16.64 5.13 5.87
N GLY A 56 -15.46 5.59 6.30
CA GLY A 56 -15.23 6.13 7.64
C GLY A 56 -14.40 5.25 8.58
N ALA A 57 -14.11 4.00 8.22
CA ALA A 57 -13.25 3.13 9.05
C ALA A 57 -11.77 3.55 8.97
N PRO A 58 -11.01 3.48 10.08
CA PRO A 58 -9.58 3.78 10.09
C PRO A 58 -8.82 2.75 9.24
N PRO A 59 -7.68 3.08 8.62
CA PRO A 59 -6.89 2.09 7.87
C PRO A 59 -6.37 0.99 8.80
N SER A 60 -6.37 -0.27 8.33
CA SER A 60 -5.89 -1.43 9.10
C SER A 60 -4.37 -1.47 9.26
N VAL A 61 -3.65 -0.73 8.42
CA VAL A 61 -2.19 -0.61 8.45
C VAL A 61 -1.83 0.84 8.19
N ALA A 62 -0.82 1.34 8.88
CA ALA A 62 -0.25 2.65 8.67
C ALA A 62 1.28 2.53 8.70
N LEU A 63 1.94 3.21 7.77
CA LEU A 63 3.38 3.39 7.78
C LEU A 63 3.65 4.68 8.56
N THR A 64 4.47 4.58 9.60
CA THR A 64 4.71 5.64 10.58
C THR A 64 6.19 5.99 10.64
N PRO A 65 6.61 7.07 11.32
CA PRO A 65 8.03 7.39 11.45
C PRO A 65 8.85 6.18 11.91
N ASN A 66 9.99 5.98 11.27
CA ASN A 66 10.91 4.89 11.61
C ASN A 66 11.26 4.94 13.11
N LEU A 67 11.46 3.78 13.73
CA LEU A 67 11.86 3.70 15.15
C LEU A 67 13.19 4.45 15.43
N SER A 68 14.08 4.56 14.44
CA SER A 68 15.31 5.35 14.54
C SER A 68 15.08 6.87 14.58
N GLY A 69 13.87 7.34 14.24
CA GLY A 69 13.54 8.75 14.11
C GLY A 69 14.25 9.46 12.94
N ARG A 70 14.84 8.70 12.01
CA ARG A 70 15.63 9.22 10.89
C ARG A 70 15.21 8.59 9.56
N PHE A 71 15.52 9.29 8.48
CA PHE A 71 15.45 8.73 7.13
C PHE A 71 16.51 7.64 6.97
N GLU A 72 16.11 6.50 6.40
CA GLU A 72 16.98 5.36 6.16
C GLU A 72 17.12 5.13 4.65
N SER A 73 18.38 5.16 4.18
CA SER A 73 18.76 4.80 2.81
C SER A 73 19.69 3.58 2.86
N ARG A 74 19.17 2.40 2.58
CA ARG A 74 19.89 1.13 2.77
C ARG A 74 19.64 0.17 1.62
N PHE A 75 20.55 -0.77 1.43
CA PHE A 75 20.32 -1.96 0.61
C PHE A 75 20.10 -3.14 1.56
N VAL A 76 18.92 -3.74 1.52
CA VAL A 76 18.50 -4.79 2.46
C VAL A 76 18.14 -6.07 1.70
N ALA A 77 18.34 -7.20 2.35
CA ALA A 77 17.84 -8.48 1.86
C ALA A 77 16.39 -8.67 2.33
N VAL A 78 15.49 -8.98 1.40
CA VAL A 78 14.09 -9.34 1.68
C VAL A 78 13.79 -10.72 1.11
N ARG A 79 12.83 -11.42 1.72
CA ARG A 79 12.29 -12.68 1.22
C ARG A 79 10.88 -12.43 0.70
N VAL A 80 10.57 -12.97 -0.48
CA VAL A 80 9.20 -12.96 -1.00
C VAL A 80 8.44 -14.10 -0.33
N GLU A 81 7.46 -13.75 0.50
CA GLU A 81 6.55 -14.72 1.12
C GLU A 81 5.41 -15.11 0.14
N PRO A 82 4.81 -16.30 0.29
CA PRO A 82 3.64 -16.68 -0.47
C PRO A 82 2.48 -15.69 -0.26
N GLY A 83 1.76 -15.35 -1.34
CA GLY A 83 0.64 -14.42 -1.23
C GLY A 83 -0.16 -14.25 -2.52
N PRO A 84 -1.28 -13.49 -2.47
CA PRO A 84 -2.16 -13.29 -3.62
C PRO A 84 -1.62 -12.27 -4.63
N ALA A 85 -0.46 -11.65 -4.37
CA ALA A 85 0.08 -10.57 -5.19
C ALA A 85 0.50 -11.07 -6.58
N LEU A 86 -0.26 -10.69 -7.61
CA LEU A 86 -0.01 -11.13 -9.00
C LEU A 86 1.41 -10.80 -9.47
N MET A 87 1.93 -9.62 -9.12
CA MET A 87 3.25 -9.14 -9.56
C MET A 87 4.42 -9.93 -8.96
N LEU A 88 4.17 -10.79 -7.97
CA LEU A 88 5.19 -11.60 -7.29
C LEU A 88 5.04 -13.10 -7.56
N ARG A 89 4.15 -13.51 -8.48
CA ARG A 89 3.94 -14.92 -8.82
C ARG A 89 5.22 -15.56 -9.34
N GLY A 90 5.53 -16.75 -8.83
CA GLY A 90 6.72 -17.52 -9.20
C GLY A 90 8.00 -17.03 -8.53
N MET A 91 7.91 -16.05 -7.62
CA MET A 91 9.04 -15.53 -6.85
C MET A 91 9.02 -16.00 -5.39
N GLU A 92 8.03 -16.81 -4.99
CA GLU A 92 7.88 -17.28 -3.62
C GLU A 92 9.15 -17.99 -3.12
N GLY A 93 9.64 -17.55 -1.97
CA GLY A 93 10.88 -18.04 -1.37
C GLY A 93 12.17 -17.39 -1.90
N ALA A 94 12.10 -16.58 -2.96
CA ALA A 94 13.27 -15.85 -3.44
C ALA A 94 13.76 -14.83 -2.41
N CYS A 95 15.08 -14.78 -2.20
CA CYS A 95 15.75 -13.75 -1.42
C CYS A 95 16.38 -12.73 -2.37
N LEU A 96 15.97 -11.46 -2.25
CA LEU A 96 16.36 -10.38 -3.15
C LEU A 96 16.98 -9.24 -2.37
N GLY A 97 17.98 -8.58 -2.97
CA GLY A 97 18.47 -7.30 -2.49
C GLY A 97 17.60 -6.17 -3.02
N VAL A 98 17.12 -5.31 -2.12
CA VAL A 98 16.22 -4.19 -2.44
C VAL A 98 16.72 -2.90 -1.79
N TRP A 99 16.65 -1.80 -2.53
CA TRP A 99 16.90 -0.47 -2.01
C TRP A 99 15.70 0.04 -1.21
N VAL A 100 15.95 0.48 0.02
CA VAL A 100 14.98 1.20 0.86
C VAL A 100 15.43 2.64 1.02
N ALA A 101 14.47 3.56 0.97
CA ALA A 101 14.68 5.00 1.04
C ALA A 101 13.42 5.66 1.63
N HIS A 102 13.28 5.64 2.96
CA HIS A 102 12.09 6.17 3.65
C HIS A 102 12.40 6.68 5.06
N GLY A 103 11.65 7.68 5.51
CA GLY A 103 11.59 8.12 6.92
C GLY A 103 10.35 7.63 7.67
N GLU A 104 9.34 7.17 6.93
CA GLU A 104 8.08 6.62 7.44
C GLU A 104 7.80 5.33 6.67
N GLY A 105 8.05 4.17 7.30
CA GLY A 105 8.08 2.86 6.64
C GLY A 105 7.29 1.80 7.36
#